data_AF-D7GQA7-F1
#
_entry.id   AF-D7GQA7-F1
#
_cell.length_a   1.000
_cell.length_b   1.000
_cell.length_c   1.000
_cell.angle_alpha   90.00
_cell.angle_beta   90.00
_cell.angle_gamma   90.00
#
_symmetry.space_group_name_H-M   'P 1'
#
loop_
_entity.id
_entity.type
_entity.pdbx_description
1 polymer ?
#
loop_
_entity_poly.entity_id
_entity_poly.type
_entity_poly.pdbx_seq_one_letter_code
_entity_poly.pdbx_strand_id
1 'polypeptide(L)'
;MYMVQQVNKLGKSDWYMAWYQDDEVLMNSSSGGAFTAIAEVVLQDNGVVFGATFDEKTWDVYHKPVTCIEELNDIRGSKYYQSQAFLAYADCKKYLDAGIEVLFSGTACQVMSFQPILIAHSLAI
;
A
#
# COMPACT_ATOMS: atom_id res chain seq x y z
N MET A 1 -23.24 4.53 15.79
CA MET A 1 -23.73 3.43 14.93
C MET A 1 -23.31 3.76 13.50
N TYR A 2 -22.09 3.37 13.12
CA TYR A 2 -21.60 3.64 11.77
C TYR A 2 -22.24 2.64 10.82
N MET A 3 -23.02 3.17 9.87
CA MET A 3 -23.60 2.43 8.77
C MET A 3 -22.46 1.98 7.87
N VAL A 4 -21.99 0.74 8.04
CA VAL A 4 -21.21 0.07 7.00
C VAL A 4 -22.19 -0.09 5.84
N GLN A 5 -21.98 0.70 4.79
CA GLN A 5 -22.75 0.59 3.55
C GLN A 5 -22.79 -0.89 3.13
N GLN A 6 -23.99 -1.37 2.80
CA GLN A 6 -24.15 -2.71 2.26
C GLN A 6 -23.21 -2.85 1.06
N VAL A 7 -22.33 -3.84 1.12
CA VAL A 7 -21.55 -4.28 -0.03
C VAL A 7 -22.59 -4.75 -1.05
N ASN A 8 -22.88 -3.89 -2.04
CA ASN A 8 -23.72 -4.25 -3.18
C ASN A 8 -23.27 -5.59 -3.72
N LYS A 9 -24.20 -6.48 -4.10
CA LYS A 9 -23.91 -7.77 -4.76
C LYS A 9 -22.86 -7.54 -5.84
N LEU A 10 -21.62 -7.94 -5.55
CA LEU A 10 -20.52 -7.85 -6.51
C LEU A 10 -20.91 -8.76 -7.69
N GLY A 11 -20.88 -8.20 -8.90
CA GLY A 11 -21.07 -8.97 -10.12
C GLY A 11 -20.02 -10.07 -10.28
N LYS A 12 -20.10 -10.86 -11.35
CA LYS A 12 -19.09 -11.88 -11.64
C LYS A 12 -17.71 -11.21 -11.76
N SER A 13 -16.75 -11.62 -10.96
CA SER A 13 -15.37 -11.16 -11.02
C SER A 13 -14.56 -12.01 -11.99
N ASP A 14 -13.77 -11.35 -12.85
CA ASP A 14 -12.74 -12.00 -13.64
C ASP A 14 -11.45 -12.06 -12.82
N TRP A 15 -10.68 -13.14 -12.99
CA TRP A 15 -9.41 -13.35 -12.31
C TRP A 15 -8.32 -13.57 -13.35
N TYR A 16 -7.15 -13.00 -13.06
CA TYR A 16 -5.96 -13.10 -13.90
C TYR A 16 -4.80 -13.58 -13.04
N MET A 17 -3.85 -14.24 -13.67
CA MET A 17 -2.58 -14.63 -13.05
C MET A 17 -1.44 -13.99 -13.84
N ALA A 18 -0.49 -13.40 -13.14
CA ALA A 18 0.66 -12.74 -13.72
C ALA A 18 1.88 -12.93 -12.80
N TRP A 19 3.06 -12.79 -13.39
CA TRP A 19 4.33 -12.73 -12.68
C TRP A 19 5.21 -11.63 -13.27
N TYR A 20 6.05 -11.03 -12.43
CA TYR A 20 7.04 -10.04 -12.85
C TYR A 20 8.06 -10.70 -13.80
N GLN A 21 8.45 -10.02 -14.87
CA GLN A 21 9.29 -10.60 -15.94
C GLN A 21 10.78 -10.61 -15.59
N ASP A 22 11.24 -9.65 -14.80
CA ASP A 22 12.60 -9.62 -14.30
C ASP A 22 12.80 -10.64 -13.17
N ASP A 23 13.77 -11.53 -13.35
CA ASP A 23 14.05 -12.62 -12.42
C ASP A 23 14.55 -12.11 -11.06
N GLU A 24 15.34 -11.03 -11.02
CA GLU A 24 15.86 -10.48 -9.76
C GLU A 24 14.71 -9.89 -8.92
N VAL A 25 13.81 -9.14 -9.55
CA VAL A 25 12.61 -8.61 -8.89
C VAL A 25 11.69 -9.74 -8.42
N LEU A 26 11.47 -10.76 -9.26
CA LEU A 26 10.63 -11.89 -8.93
C LEU A 26 11.18 -12.67 -7.73
N MET A 27 12.49 -12.94 -7.70
CA MET A 27 13.15 -13.66 -6.61
C MET A 27 13.15 -12.89 -5.29
N ASN A 28 13.17 -11.56 -5.34
CA ASN A 28 13.07 -10.70 -4.17
C ASN A 28 11.62 -10.43 -3.73
N SER A 29 10.62 -10.98 -4.43
CA SER A 29 9.20 -10.81 -4.12
C SER A 29 8.64 -12.00 -3.32
N SER A 30 7.58 -11.78 -2.53
CA SER A 30 6.92 -12.88 -1.79
C SER A 30 6.00 -13.78 -2.63
N SER A 31 5.76 -13.42 -3.89
CA SER A 31 4.89 -14.15 -4.82
C SER A 31 5.23 -13.67 -6.24
N GLY A 32 4.25 -13.50 -7.14
CA GLY A 32 4.47 -13.07 -8.53
C GLY A 32 4.94 -11.62 -8.75
N GLY A 33 5.37 -10.89 -7.71
CA GLY A 33 5.91 -9.52 -7.87
C GLY A 33 4.89 -8.43 -8.25
N ALA A 34 3.59 -8.69 -8.14
CA ALA A 34 2.54 -7.72 -8.47
C ALA A 34 2.64 -6.41 -7.68
N PHE A 35 3.01 -6.47 -6.39
CA PHE A 35 3.24 -5.28 -5.58
C PHE A 35 4.29 -4.37 -6.20
N THR A 36 5.43 -4.92 -6.61
CA THR A 36 6.52 -4.16 -7.23
C THR A 36 6.06 -3.53 -8.53
N ALA A 37 5.40 -4.29 -9.42
CA ALA A 37 4.91 -3.78 -10.69
C ALA A 37 3.97 -2.58 -10.53
N ILE A 38 3.04 -2.64 -9.57
CA ILE A 38 2.10 -1.54 -9.32
C ILE A 38 2.83 -0.36 -8.67
N ALA A 39 3.74 -0.61 -7.74
CA ALA A 39 4.49 0.42 -7.03
C ALA A 39 5.40 1.23 -7.97
N GLU A 40 6.05 0.58 -8.93
CA GLU A 40 6.91 1.26 -9.92
C GLU A 40 6.14 2.25 -10.77
N VAL A 41 4.92 1.93 -11.19
CA VAL A 41 4.06 2.86 -11.96
C VAL A 41 3.78 4.13 -11.15
N VAL A 42 3.37 3.98 -9.89
CA VAL A 42 3.06 5.12 -9.01
C VAL A 42 4.31 5.96 -8.75
N LEU A 43 5.46 5.34 -8.54
CA LEU A 43 6.72 6.06 -8.31
C LEU A 43 7.22 6.79 -9.56
N GLN A 44 7.04 6.22 -10.75
CA GLN A 44 7.39 6.85 -12.02
C GLN A 44 6.59 8.13 -12.28
N ASP A 45 5.35 8.19 -11.79
CA ASP A 45 4.48 9.36 -11.88
C ASP A 45 4.67 10.35 -10.71
N ASN A 46 5.79 10.26 -9.98
CA ASN A 46 6.13 11.06 -8.80
C ASN A 46 5.14 10.91 -7.63
N GLY A 47 4.43 9.78 -7.58
CA GLY A 47 3.62 9.38 -6.43
C GLY A 47 4.47 8.85 -5.27
N VAL A 48 3.78 8.42 -4.22
CA VAL A 48 4.37 7.84 -3.01
C VAL A 48 3.76 6.48 -2.71
N VAL A 49 4.60 5.52 -2.30
CA VAL A 49 4.16 4.17 -1.94
C VAL A 49 4.38 3.95 -0.46
N PHE A 50 3.34 3.50 0.24
CA PHE A 50 3.40 3.08 1.64
C PHE A 50 3.35 1.57 1.73
N GLY A 51 4.31 0.99 2.44
CA GLY A 51 4.35 -0.45 2.69
C GLY A 51 5.10 -0.80 3.98
N ALA A 52 4.98 -2.06 4.39
CA ALA A 52 5.50 -2.54 5.66
C ALA A 52 7.02 -2.73 5.63
N THR A 53 7.70 -2.15 6.63
CA THR A 53 9.13 -2.35 6.91
C THR A 53 9.32 -2.97 8.30
N PHE A 54 10.42 -3.66 8.51
CA PHE A 54 10.85 -4.16 9.82
C PHE A 54 12.06 -3.35 10.31
N ASP A 55 12.02 -2.90 11.55
CA ASP A 55 13.14 -2.19 12.18
C ASP A 55 13.92 -3.17 13.07
N GLU A 56 15.17 -3.45 12.69
CA GLU A 56 16.03 -4.39 13.42
C GLU A 56 16.45 -3.89 14.82
N LYS A 57 16.37 -2.59 15.06
CA LYS A 57 16.74 -1.99 16.36
C LYS A 57 15.61 -2.09 17.37
N THR A 58 14.39 -1.77 16.94
CA THR A 58 13.21 -1.77 17.84
C THR A 58 12.39 -3.04 17.77
N TRP A 59 12.60 -3.86 16.74
CA TRP A 59 11.82 -5.06 16.42
C TRP A 59 10.36 -4.77 16.04
N ASP A 60 10.06 -3.53 15.68
CA ASP A 60 8.73 -3.13 15.24
C ASP A 60 8.54 -3.37 13.73
N VAL A 61 7.28 -3.62 13.35
CA VAL A 61 6.85 -3.50 11.96
C VAL A 61 5.95 -2.28 11.84
N TYR A 62 6.23 -1.40 10.90
CA TYR A 62 5.42 -0.21 10.62
C TYR A 62 5.38 0.05 9.11
N HIS A 63 4.46 0.92 8.68
CA HIS A 63 4.42 1.36 7.29
C HIS A 63 5.23 2.64 7.14
N LYS A 64 6.07 2.71 6.10
CA LYS A 64 6.81 3.92 5.75
C LYS A 64 6.54 4.33 4.30
N PRO A 65 6.62 5.63 3.97
CA PRO A 65 6.61 6.08 2.58
C PRO A 65 7.94 5.74 1.91
N VAL A 66 7.88 5.47 0.61
CA VAL A 66 9.02 5.48 -0.31
C VAL A 66 8.66 6.32 -1.53
N THR A 67 9.64 7.04 -2.06
CA THR A 67 9.46 8.02 -3.14
C THR A 67 10.33 7.78 -4.36
N CYS A 68 11.16 6.72 -4.32
CA CYS A 68 11.90 6.25 -5.49
C CYS A 68 12.01 4.73 -5.52
N ILE A 69 12.37 4.18 -6.68
CA ILE A 69 12.40 2.74 -6.94
C ILE A 69 13.46 2.03 -6.08
N GLU A 70 14.57 2.71 -5.80
CA GLU A 70 15.69 2.18 -5.02
C GLU A 70 15.28 1.83 -3.58
N GLU A 71 14.28 2.52 -3.04
CA GLU A 71 13.74 2.32 -1.69
C GLU A 71 12.71 1.18 -1.62
N LEU A 72 12.23 0.65 -2.75
CA LEU A 72 11.18 -0.37 -2.76
C LEU A 72 11.57 -1.64 -2.01
N ASN A 73 12.85 -1.99 -2.02
CA ASN A 73 13.34 -3.18 -1.32
C ASN A 73 13.05 -3.12 0.20
N ASP A 74 12.99 -1.93 0.79
CA ASP A 74 12.72 -1.78 2.22
C ASP A 74 11.29 -2.22 2.59
N ILE A 75 10.35 -1.97 1.68
CA ILE A 75 8.92 -2.26 1.87
C ILE A 75 8.45 -3.48 1.08
N ARG A 76 9.35 -4.15 0.35
CA ARG A 76 9.08 -5.39 -0.37
C ARG A 76 8.99 -6.57 0.59
N GLY A 77 8.22 -7.57 0.18
CA GLY A 77 8.10 -8.83 0.89
C GLY A 77 7.15 -8.79 2.09
N SER A 78 6.66 -9.96 2.47
CA SER A 78 5.75 -10.11 3.61
C SER A 78 6.51 -10.08 4.93
N LYS A 79 6.08 -9.20 5.84
CA LYS A 79 6.49 -9.22 7.25
C LYS A 79 5.37 -9.85 8.06
N TYR A 80 5.57 -11.08 8.55
CA TYR A 80 4.57 -11.87 9.28
C TYR A 80 4.48 -11.47 10.77
N TYR A 81 4.40 -10.16 11.03
CA TYR A 81 4.21 -9.58 12.36
C TYR A 81 3.21 -8.43 12.28
N GLN A 82 2.54 -8.11 13.38
CA GLN A 82 1.54 -7.05 13.38
C GLN A 82 2.22 -5.68 13.14
N SER A 83 1.78 -4.99 12.09
CA SER A 83 2.29 -3.66 11.78
C SER A 83 1.52 -2.54 12.49
N GLN A 84 2.24 -1.53 12.98
CA GLN A 84 1.69 -0.26 13.48
C GLN A 84 1.27 0.67 12.32
N ALA A 85 0.52 0.14 11.35
CA ALA A 85 0.20 0.82 10.09
C ALA A 85 -0.55 2.16 10.25
N PHE A 86 -1.33 2.30 11.33
CA PHE A 86 -2.10 3.50 11.65
C PHE A 86 -1.22 4.76 11.80
N LEU A 87 0.06 4.59 12.15
CA LEU A 87 1.01 5.71 12.28
C LEU A 87 1.28 6.38 10.93
N ALA A 88 1.18 5.64 9.82
CA ALA A 88 1.41 6.16 8.47
C ALA A 88 0.22 6.95 7.91
N TYR A 89 -0.97 6.84 8.50
CA TYR A 89 -2.19 7.41 7.95
C TYR A 89 -2.18 8.93 7.90
N ALA A 90 -1.62 9.57 8.92
CA ALA A 90 -1.49 11.03 8.95
C ALA A 90 -0.58 11.53 7.82
N ASP A 91 0.51 10.82 7.55
CA ASP A 91 1.42 11.17 6.46
C ASP A 91 0.82 10.89 5.09
N CYS A 92 0.11 9.76 4.92
CA CYS A 92 -0.66 9.48 3.71
C CYS A 92 -1.62 10.64 3.38
N LYS A 93 -2.34 11.15 4.38
CA LYS A 93 -3.25 12.29 4.20
C LYS A 93 -2.50 13.55 3.73
N LYS A 94 -1.32 13.84 4.29
CA LYS A 94 -0.51 15.01 3.86
C LYS A 94 -0.13 14.92 2.38
N TYR A 95 0.26 13.74 1.89
CA TYR A 95 0.56 13.54 0.47
C TYR A 95 -0.68 13.71 -0.41
N LEU A 96 -1.81 13.12 0.00
CA LEU A 96 -3.08 13.30 -0.71
C LEU A 96 -3.50 14.77 -0.78
N ASP A 97 -3.46 15.49 0.35
CA ASP A 97 -3.81 16.92 0.43
C ASP A 97 -2.87 17.79 -0.45
N ALA A 98 -1.64 17.33 -0.69
CA ALA A 98 -0.68 17.98 -1.58
C ALA A 98 -0.90 17.64 -3.08
N GLY A 99 -1.92 16.83 -3.40
CA GLY A 99 -2.22 16.38 -4.76
C GLY A 99 -1.26 15.30 -5.27
N ILE A 100 -0.54 14.61 -4.37
CA ILE A 100 0.40 13.54 -4.72
C ILE A 100 -0.34 12.21 -4.70
N GLU A 101 -0.15 11.41 -5.75
CA GLU A 101 -0.74 10.06 -5.82
C GLU A 101 -0.16 9.15 -4.73
N VAL A 102 -1.03 8.39 -4.05
CA VAL A 102 -0.65 7.51 -2.95
C VAL A 102 -1.07 6.07 -3.22
N LEU A 103 -0.11 5.15 -3.21
CA LEU A 103 -0.37 3.70 -3.11
C LEU A 103 -0.17 3.24 -1.67
N PHE A 104 -1.24 2.84 -1.00
CA PHE A 104 -1.16 2.22 0.32
C PHE A 104 -1.31 0.70 0.22
N SER A 105 -0.26 -0.05 0.57
CA SER A 105 -0.28 -1.52 0.62
C SER A 105 -0.34 -2.00 2.06
N GLY A 106 -1.32 -2.85 2.37
CA GLY A 106 -1.48 -3.45 3.70
C GLY A 106 -2.52 -4.58 3.68
N THR A 107 -2.78 -5.17 4.84
CA THR A 107 -3.84 -6.18 4.97
C THR A 107 -5.23 -5.56 4.80
N ALA A 108 -6.23 -6.38 4.49
CA ALA A 108 -7.60 -5.90 4.25
C ALA A 108 -8.16 -5.05 5.43
N CYS A 109 -7.84 -5.40 6.68
CA CYS A 109 -8.27 -4.62 7.84
C CYS A 109 -7.54 -3.28 7.98
N GLN A 110 -6.27 -3.20 7.56
CA GLN A 110 -5.51 -1.96 7.50
C GLN A 110 -6.09 -1.03 6.42
N VAL A 111 -6.31 -1.56 5.21
CA VAL A 111 -6.93 -0.80 4.10
C VAL A 111 -8.34 -0.31 4.47
N MET A 112 -9.15 -1.13 5.11
CA MET A 112 -10.48 -0.72 5.60
C MET A 112 -10.39 0.42 6.63
N SER A 113 -9.37 0.40 7.49
CA SER A 113 -9.13 1.46 8.47
C SER A 113 -8.62 2.77 7.83
N PHE A 114 -7.99 2.67 6.65
CA PHE A 114 -7.54 3.82 5.85
C PHE A 114 -8.67 4.46 5.04
N GLN A 115 -9.69 3.68 4.63
CA GLN A 115 -10.79 4.13 3.77
C GLN A 115 -11.50 5.43 4.22
N PRO A 116 -11.76 5.70 5.51
CA PRO A 116 -12.38 6.96 5.93
C PRO A 116 -11.57 8.21 5.55
N ILE A 117 -10.24 8.10 5.49
CA ILE A 117 -9.34 9.20 5.11
C ILE A 117 -9.53 9.53 3.62
N LEU A 118 -9.63 8.50 2.77
CA LEU A 118 -9.91 8.66 1.34
C LEU A 118 -11.27 9.32 1.11
N ILE A 119 -12.32 8.88 1.82
CA ILE A 119 -13.67 9.46 1.70
C ILE A 119 -13.67 10.94 2.11
N ALA A 120 -13.03 11.27 3.23
CA ALA A 120 -12.96 12.65 3.71
C ALA A 120 -12.19 13.56 2.74
N HIS A 121 -11.10 13.05 2.15
CA HIS A 121 -10.34 13.75 1.13
C HIS A 121 -11.17 14.01 -0.13
N SER A 122 -11.82 12.99 -0.69
CA SER A 122 -12.63 13.12 -1.91
C SER A 122 -13.84 14.05 -1.79
N LEU A 123 -14.33 14.31 -0.58
CA LEU A 123 -15.41 15.27 -0.31
C LEU A 123 -14.91 16.71 -0.11
N ALA A 124 -13.60 16.90 0.09
CA ALA A 124 -13.00 18.21 0.33
C ALA A 124 -12.50 18.91 -0.96
N ILE A 125 -12.47 18.17 -2.08
CA ILE A 125 -12.12 18.62 -3.44
C ILE A 125 -13.41 18.81 -4.25
#